data_AF-U5NMH3-F1
#
_entry.id   AF-U5NMH3-F1
#
_cell.length_a   1.000
_cell.length_b   1.000
_cell.length_c   1.000
_cell.angle_alpha   90.00
_cell.angle_beta   90.00
_cell.angle_gamma   90.00
#
_symmetry.space_group_name_H-M   'P 1'
#
loop_
_entity.id
_entity.type
_entity.pdbx_description
1 polymer ?
#
loop_
_entity_poly.entity_id
_entity_poly.type
_entity_poly.pdbx_seq_one_letter_code
_entity_poly.pdbx_strand_id
1 'polypeptide(L)' 'MADIAAVFHWPPQSMDPMSPEELARWWAKARARSAPPDMSEG' A
#
# COMPACT_ATOMS: atom_id res chain seq x y z
N MET A 1 2.65 -3.26 -6.81
CA MET A 1 3.52 -2.11 -7.15
C MET A 1 2.70 -0.84 -7.42
N ALA A 2 1.80 -0.84 -8.42
CA ALA A 2 0.95 0.33 -8.72
C ALA A 2 0.01 0.76 -7.58
N ASP A 3 -0.49 -0.18 -6.78
CA ASP A 3 -1.41 0.13 -5.67
C ASP A 3 -0.73 0.95 -4.56
N ILE A 4 0.55 0.70 -4.28
CA ILE A 4 1.30 1.45 -3.26
C ILE A 4 1.55 2.88 -3.75
N ALA A 5 1.87 3.04 -5.04
CA ALA A 5 2.13 4.36 -5.62
C ALA A 5 0.88 5.22 -5.64
N ALA A 6 -0.28 4.64 -5.97
CA ALA A 6 -1.56 5.35 -5.95
C ALA A 6 -2.02 5.68 -4.52
N VAL A 7 -1.83 4.79 -3.54
CA VAL A 7 -2.26 5.02 -2.15
C VAL A 7 -1.34 5.99 -1.40
N PHE A 8 -0.03 5.91 -1.62
CA PHE A 8 0.98 6.69 -0.89
C PHE A 8 1.57 7.85 -1.68
N HIS A 9 1.19 8.02 -2.95
CA HIS A 9 1.74 9.03 -3.87
C HIS A 9 3.27 8.98 -3.97
N TRP A 10 3.86 7.79 -3.84
CA TRP A 10 5.30 7.62 -3.88
C TRP A 10 5.84 7.54 -5.30
N PRO A 11 6.97 8.21 -5.59
CA PRO A 11 7.64 8.08 -6.87
C PRO A 11 8.31 6.69 -6.99
N PRO A 12 8.42 6.12 -8.21
CA PRO A 12 8.98 4.77 -8.42
C PRO A 12 10.41 4.60 -7.88
N GLN A 13 11.21 5.67 -7.90
CA GLN A 13 12.56 5.74 -7.32
C GLN A 13 12.61 5.57 -5.80
N SER A 14 11.50 5.76 -5.08
CA SER A 14 11.42 5.42 -3.65
C SER A 14 11.17 3.93 -3.40
N MET A 15 10.65 3.19 -4.40
CA MET A 15 10.40 1.74 -4.33
C MET A 15 11.58 0.92 -4.84
N ASP A 16 12.39 1.49 -5.74
CA ASP A 16 13.57 0.86 -6.34
C ASP A 16 14.59 0.32 -5.31
N PRO A 17 14.93 1.05 -4.22
CA PRO A 17 15.84 0.53 -3.21
C PRO A 17 15.18 -0.43 -2.19
N MET A 18 13.85 -0.62 -2.21
CA MET A 18 13.16 -1.44 -1.22
C MET A 18 13.27 -2.92 -1.55
N SER A 19 13.53 -3.74 -0.52
CA SER A 19 13.50 -5.19 -0.71
C SER A 19 12.07 -5.69 -0.99
N PRO A 20 11.90 -6.81 -1.71
CA PRO A 20 10.58 -7.39 -2.00
C PRO A 20 9.71 -7.61 -0.76
N GLU A 21 10.35 -7.92 0.37
CA GLU A 21 9.69 -8.12 1.66
C GLU A 21 9.12 -6.83 2.25
N GLU A 22 9.83 -5.70 2.09
CA GLU A 22 9.32 -4.38 2.47
C GLU A 22 8.18 -3.93 1.57
N LEU A 23 8.30 -4.18 0.27
CA LEU A 23 7.23 -3.91 -0.70
C LEU A 23 5.96 -4.72 -0.35
N ALA A 24 6.09 -5.98 0.06
CA ALA A 24 4.97 -6.80 0.51
C ALA A 24 4.29 -6.22 1.78
N ARG A 25 5.07 -5.74 2.76
CA ARG A 25 4.53 -5.06 3.95
C ARG A 25 3.75 -3.79 3.60
N TRP A 26 4.29 -2.96 2.70
CA TRP A 26 3.62 -1.75 2.24
C TRP A 26 2.38 -2.06 1.39
N TRP A 27 2.40 -3.15 0.61
CA TRP A 27 1.24 -3.58 -0.17
C TRP A 27 0.07 -4.01 0.74
N ALA A 28 0.34 -4.75 1.82
CA ALA A 28 -0.66 -5.10 2.82
C ALA A 28 -1.27 -3.84 3.48
N LYS A 29 -0.44 -2.85 3.80
CA LYS A 29 -0.88 -1.57 4.39
C LYS A 29 -1.70 -0.73 3.41
N ALA A 30 -1.29 -0.68 2.14
CA ALA A 30 -2.04 -0.01 1.07
C ALA A 30 -3.44 -0.63 0.95
N ARG A 31 -3.51 -1.96 0.92
CA ARG A 31 -4.75 -2.71 0.79
C ARG A 31 -5.69 -2.51 1.99
N ALA A 32 -5.16 -2.49 3.20
CA ALA A 32 -5.94 -2.20 4.41
C ALA A 32 -6.51 -0.78 4.44
N ARG A 33 -5.84 0.19 3.77
CA ARG A 33 -6.29 1.58 3.70
C ARG A 33 -7.25 1.84 2.54
N SER A 34 -7.12 1.09 1.45
CA SER A 34 -8.06 1.14 0.31
C SER A 34 -9.33 0.36 0.56
N ALA A 35 -9.29 -0.64 1.45
CA ALA A 35 -10.51 -1.22 1.97
C ALA A 35 -11.23 -0.12 2.78
N PRO A 36 -12.48 0.23 2.43
CA PRO A 36 -13.26 1.09 3.30
C PRO A 36 -13.28 0.44 4.69
N PRO A 37 -13.22 1.22 5.79
CA PRO A 37 -13.50 0.65 7.10
C PRO A 37 -14.82 -0.10 6.93
N ASP A 38 -14.84 -1.36 7.35
CA ASP A 38 -16.06 -2.14 7.38
C ASP A 38 -17.00 -1.37 8.32
N MET A 39 -17.83 -0.51 7.73
CA MET A 39 -19.00 0.07 8.39
C MET A 39 -20.05 -1.04 8.44
N SER A 40 -19.68 -2.17 9.03
CA SER A 40 -20.63 -3.00 9.74
C SER A 40 -20.99 -2.24 11.01
N GLU A 41 -21.79 -1.18 10.83
CA GLU A 41 -22.70 -0.73 11.86
C GLU A 41 -23.65 -1.89 12.18
N GLY A 42 -23.78 -2.20 13.47
CA GLY A 42 -24.66 -3.23 14.02
C GLY A 42 -24.49 -3.36 15.52
#